data_AF-A0A1I3WQC5-F1
#
_entry.id   AF-A0A1I3WQC5-F1
#
_cell.length_a   1.000
_cell.length_b   1.000
_cell.length_c   1.000
_cell.angle_alpha   90.00
_cell.angle_beta   90.00
_cell.angle_gamma   90.00
#
_symmetry.space_group_name_H-M   'P 1'
#
loop_
_entity.id
_entity.type
_entity.pdbx_description
1 polymer ?
#
loop_
_entity_poly.entity_id
_entity_poly.type
_entity_poly.pdbx_seq_one_letter_code
_entity_poly.pdbx_strand_id
1 'polypeptide(L)'
;MTKPTDHDRKKSVANAVGTTPTLQQRAVIERYLMRRGSRPNAPRLVVKSKPHKPLQISQPSIADVAGLALAFGTTDQGVANILLTSLIGAACDSDPTCSPSEKDVNGMLAAIHGVGANDEIETMLAVQMVATHFAATRALRRLKGSGTIPQHDSNGNLAVKLLRTFAAQTEALQRYRGKGQQKVTVEHVHVHTGAQAIVGSVKKCVCQFSGLSHGSLP
;
A
#
# COMPACT_ATOMS: atom_id res chain seq x y z
N MET A 1 -39.14 -25.19 28.26
CA MET A 1 -38.09 -24.31 27.69
C MET A 1 -38.54 -22.86 27.87
N THR A 2 -38.20 -22.28 29.02
CA THR A 2 -38.51 -20.89 29.37
C THR A 2 -37.54 -19.95 28.65
N LYS A 3 -38.06 -19.00 27.87
CA LYS A 3 -37.27 -17.95 27.21
C LYS A 3 -36.61 -17.06 28.27
N PRO A 4 -35.32 -16.68 28.13
CA PRO A 4 -34.70 -15.74 29.05
C PRO A 4 -35.37 -14.37 28.93
N THR A 5 -35.79 -13.80 30.05
CA THR A 5 -36.45 -12.49 30.11
C THR A 5 -35.44 -11.34 29.88
N ASP A 6 -35.93 -10.22 29.33
CA ASP A 6 -35.16 -9.02 28.93
C ASP A 6 -34.27 -8.43 30.06
N HIS A 7 -34.55 -8.80 31.31
CA HIS A 7 -33.76 -8.42 32.46
C HIS A 7 -32.37 -9.07 32.49
N ASP A 8 -32.23 -10.31 32.01
CA ASP A 8 -30.95 -11.04 31.94
C ASP A 8 -30.05 -10.49 30.83
N ARG A 9 -30.65 -9.97 29.75
CA ARG A 9 -29.92 -9.34 28.65
C ARG A 9 -29.32 -7.99 29.05
N LYS A 10 -30.02 -7.20 29.86
CA LYS A 10 -29.50 -5.93 30.43
C LYS A 10 -28.38 -6.14 31.45
N LYS A 11 -28.41 -7.21 32.26
CA LYS A 11 -27.31 -7.55 33.19
C LYS A 11 -26.03 -7.97 32.46
N SER A 12 -26.13 -8.65 31.32
CA SER A 12 -24.98 -9.03 30.49
C SER A 12 -24.27 -7.82 29.87
N VAL A 13 -25.01 -6.79 29.47
CA VAL A 13 -24.44 -5.60 28.82
C VAL A 13 -23.88 -4.61 29.84
N ALA A 14 -24.46 -4.54 31.05
CA ALA A 14 -23.96 -3.68 32.14
C ALA A 14 -22.62 -4.15 32.73
N ASN A 15 -22.26 -5.44 32.59
CA ASN A 15 -21.01 -6.00 33.12
C ASN A 15 -19.78 -5.84 32.21
N ALA A 16 -19.91 -5.24 31.02
CA ALA A 16 -18.78 -5.07 30.10
C ALA A 16 -18.03 -3.73 30.26
N VAL A 17 -18.55 -2.80 31.07
CA VAL A 17 -18.01 -1.42 31.22
C VAL A 17 -17.08 -1.28 32.45
N GLY A 18 -16.85 -2.36 33.21
CA GLY A 18 -16.03 -2.35 34.42
C GLY A 18 -14.98 -3.45 34.53
N THR A 19 -14.74 -4.23 33.47
CA THR A 19 -13.82 -5.37 33.56
C THR A 19 -12.38 -4.89 33.45
N THR A 20 -11.65 -5.01 34.54
CA THR A 20 -10.21 -4.81 34.55
C THR A 20 -9.59 -5.73 33.48
N PRO A 21 -8.85 -5.20 32.50
CA PRO A 21 -8.34 -6.01 31.39
C PRO A 21 -7.46 -7.13 31.93
N THR A 22 -7.63 -8.33 31.37
CA THR A 22 -6.81 -9.49 31.72
C THR A 22 -5.34 -9.21 31.42
N LEU A 23 -4.41 -9.95 32.03
CA LEU A 23 -2.97 -9.75 31.79
C LEU A 23 -2.59 -9.81 30.30
N GLN A 24 -3.22 -10.72 29.55
CA GLN A 24 -3.04 -10.81 28.09
C GLN A 24 -3.60 -9.58 27.36
N GLN A 25 -4.79 -9.11 27.72
CA GLN A 25 -5.37 -7.90 27.14
C GLN A 25 -4.53 -6.66 27.45
N ARG A 26 -3.99 -6.55 28.67
CA ARG A 26 -3.07 -5.47 29.06
C ARG A 26 -1.81 -5.46 28.22
N ALA A 27 -1.17 -6.62 28.03
CA ALA A 27 0.03 -6.72 27.18
C ALA A 27 -0.26 -6.31 25.72
N VAL A 28 -1.43 -6.66 25.18
CA VAL A 28 -1.85 -6.22 23.84
C VAL A 28 -2.08 -4.70 23.79
N ILE A 29 -2.76 -4.14 24.79
CA ILE A 29 -3.00 -2.69 24.90
C ILE A 29 -1.68 -1.94 25.01
N GLU A 30 -0.75 -2.41 25.84
CA GLU A 30 0.58 -1.82 26.02
C GLU A 30 1.37 -1.84 24.71
N ARG A 31 1.41 -2.98 24.00
CA ARG A 31 2.04 -3.08 22.68
C ARG A 31 1.42 -2.11 21.67
N TYR A 32 0.10 -1.94 21.70
CA TYR A 32 -0.59 -0.96 20.86
C TYR A 32 -0.20 0.48 21.22
N LEU A 33 -0.19 0.85 22.51
CA LEU A 33 0.17 2.18 22.98
C LEU A 33 1.63 2.53 22.66
N MET A 34 2.56 1.58 22.85
CA MET A 34 3.96 1.75 22.47
C MET A 34 4.10 2.03 20.97
N ARG A 35 3.42 1.25 20.12
CA ARG A 35 3.44 1.44 18.67
C ARG A 35 2.76 2.75 18.24
N ARG A 36 1.72 3.17 18.96
CA ARG A 36 1.01 4.42 18.70
C ARG A 36 1.87 5.63 19.08
N GLY A 37 2.59 5.57 20.21
CA GLY A 37 3.48 6.64 20.64
C GLY A 37 4.68 6.84 19.72
N SER A 38 5.16 5.77 19.08
CA SER A 38 6.33 5.83 18.18
C SER A 38 6.02 6.29 16.75
N ARG A 39 4.76 6.59 16.41
CA ARG A 39 4.36 6.93 15.04
C ARG A 39 3.59 8.26 15.03
N PRO A 40 3.86 9.17 14.07
CA PRO A 40 3.02 10.33 13.88
C PRO A 40 1.57 9.90 13.62
N ASN A 41 0.61 10.66 14.14
CA ASN A 41 -0.79 10.38 13.89
C ASN A 41 -1.12 10.75 12.45
N ALA A 42 -1.80 9.84 11.74
CA ALA A 42 -2.34 10.17 10.43
C ALA A 42 -3.35 11.33 10.56
N PRO A 43 -3.36 12.26 9.58
CA PRO A 43 -4.35 13.33 9.56
C PRO A 43 -5.77 12.74 9.51
N ARG A 44 -6.71 13.45 10.12
CA ARG A 44 -8.13 13.08 10.12
C ARG A 44 -8.93 14.17 9.43
N LEU A 45 -9.75 13.74 8.49
CA LEU A 45 -10.65 14.59 7.74
C LEU A 45 -12.07 14.39 8.25
N VAL A 46 -12.82 15.49 8.33
CA VAL A 46 -14.26 15.44 8.55
C VAL A 46 -14.92 15.29 7.19
N VAL A 47 -15.69 14.23 7.01
CA VAL A 47 -16.27 13.89 5.71
C VAL A 47 -17.78 13.78 5.84
N LYS A 48 -18.49 14.66 5.14
CA LYS A 48 -19.94 14.60 5.01
C LYS A 48 -20.29 13.93 3.69
N SER A 49 -20.85 12.73 3.81
CA SER A 49 -21.22 11.87 2.70
C SER A 49 -22.75 11.82 2.61
N LYS A 50 -23.30 12.06 1.41
CA LYS A 50 -24.75 11.95 1.12
C LYS A 50 -24.92 11.24 -0.23
N PRO A 51 -25.86 10.28 -0.34
CA PRO A 51 -26.13 9.61 -1.61
C PRO A 51 -26.41 10.63 -2.73
N HIS A 52 -25.88 10.35 -3.92
CA HIS A 52 -26.02 11.19 -5.11
C HIS A 52 -25.51 12.64 -4.99
N LYS A 53 -24.72 12.97 -3.96
CA LYS A 53 -24.08 14.28 -3.81
C LYS A 53 -22.56 14.14 -3.80
N PRO A 54 -21.83 15.16 -4.29
CA PRO A 54 -20.37 15.14 -4.19
C PRO A 54 -19.95 15.06 -2.72
N LEU A 55 -18.86 14.34 -2.47
CA LEU A 55 -18.27 14.19 -1.15
C LEU A 55 -17.83 15.57 -0.63
N GLN A 56 -18.31 15.96 0.55
CA GLN A 56 -17.88 17.20 1.18
C GLN A 56 -16.78 16.88 2.21
N ILE A 57 -15.55 17.25 1.88
CA ILE A 57 -14.39 17.11 2.76
C ILE A 57 -14.15 18.47 3.42
N SER A 58 -14.13 18.49 4.75
CA SER A 58 -13.85 19.70 5.52
C SER A 58 -12.50 19.57 6.22
N GLN A 59 -11.66 20.59 6.05
CA GLN A 59 -10.39 20.79 6.75
C GLN A 59 -10.52 22.10 7.54
N PRO A 60 -11.00 22.05 8.79
CA PRO A 60 -11.40 23.25 9.53
C PRO A 60 -10.22 24.10 10.00
N SER A 61 -9.00 23.56 10.06
CA SER A 61 -7.81 24.29 10.53
C SER A 61 -6.64 24.23 9.55
N ILE A 62 -5.74 25.23 9.62
CA ILE A 62 -4.47 25.25 8.89
C ILE A 62 -3.60 24.04 9.26
N ALA A 63 -3.70 23.57 10.51
CA ALA A 63 -3.00 22.38 10.97
C ALA A 63 -3.49 21.10 10.24
N ASP A 64 -4.78 21.01 9.92
CA ASP A 64 -5.33 19.87 9.17
C ASP A 64 -4.86 19.89 7.71
N VAL A 65 -4.79 21.08 7.10
CA VAL A 65 -4.25 21.28 5.75
C VAL A 65 -2.77 20.89 5.69
N ALA A 66 -1.98 21.39 6.65
CA ALA A 66 -0.55 21.06 6.74
C ALA A 66 -0.33 19.57 7.04
N GLY A 67 -1.13 18.99 7.93
CA GLY A 67 -1.08 17.56 8.26
C GLY A 67 -1.41 16.68 7.05
N LEU A 68 -2.36 17.09 6.22
CA LEU A 68 -2.67 16.40 4.96
C LEU A 68 -1.49 16.47 3.97
N ALA A 69 -0.91 17.65 3.78
CA ALA A 69 0.24 17.83 2.89
C ALA A 69 1.43 16.97 3.34
N LEU A 70 1.75 17.01 4.64
CA LEU A 70 2.80 16.18 5.25
C LEU A 70 2.53 14.68 5.10
N ALA A 71 1.27 14.23 5.17
CA ALA A 71 0.93 12.82 4.98
C ALA A 71 1.15 12.33 3.55
N PHE A 72 1.09 13.23 2.58
CA PHE A 72 1.45 12.98 1.19
C PHE A 72 2.91 13.34 0.88
N GLY A 73 3.74 13.66 1.89
CA GLY A 73 5.15 14.00 1.67
C GLY A 73 5.35 15.26 0.82
N THR A 74 4.38 16.18 0.80
CA THR A 74 4.45 17.43 0.03
C THR A 74 4.21 18.64 0.92
N THR A 75 4.68 19.80 0.48
CA THR A 75 4.30 21.10 1.06
C THR A 75 3.25 21.83 0.24
N ASP A 76 2.91 21.32 -0.95
CA ASP A 76 1.93 21.93 -1.84
C ASP A 76 0.52 21.41 -1.55
N GLN A 77 -0.36 22.32 -1.12
CA GLN A 77 -1.75 22.00 -0.81
C GLN A 77 -2.54 21.53 -2.05
N GLY A 78 -2.26 22.08 -3.23
CA GLY A 78 -2.92 21.71 -4.47
C GLY A 78 -2.62 20.26 -4.85
N VAL A 79 -1.35 19.86 -4.74
CA VAL A 79 -0.92 18.47 -4.95
C VAL A 79 -1.60 17.53 -3.96
N ALA A 80 -1.59 17.87 -2.67
CA ALA A 80 -2.25 17.08 -1.63
C ALA A 80 -3.75 16.88 -1.92
N ASN A 81 -4.44 17.93 -2.36
CA ASN A 81 -5.87 17.86 -2.68
C ASN A 81 -6.17 17.01 -3.93
N ILE A 82 -5.34 17.12 -4.97
CA ILE A 82 -5.46 16.29 -6.19
C ILE A 82 -5.22 14.81 -5.86
N LEU A 83 -4.21 14.50 -5.05
CA LEU A 83 -3.90 13.13 -4.63
C LEU A 83 -5.00 12.53 -3.76
N LEU A 84 -5.58 13.31 -2.84
CA LEU A 84 -6.71 12.88 -2.03
C LEU A 84 -7.93 12.55 -2.91
N THR A 85 -8.24 13.43 -3.86
CA THR A 85 -9.36 13.20 -4.81
C THR A 85 -9.11 11.96 -5.67
N SER A 86 -7.88 11.79 -6.16
CA SER A 86 -7.47 10.63 -6.95
C SER A 86 -7.57 9.33 -6.16
N LEU A 87 -7.14 9.33 -4.89
CA LEU A 87 -7.24 8.19 -3.99
C LEU A 87 -8.70 7.78 -3.79
N ILE A 88 -9.57 8.73 -3.45
CA ILE A 88 -10.99 8.47 -3.21
C ILE A 88 -11.61 7.89 -4.48
N GLY A 89 -11.38 8.52 -5.63
CA GLY A 89 -11.90 8.05 -6.92
C GLY A 89 -11.40 6.67 -7.33
N ALA A 90 -10.14 6.32 -7.03
CA ALA A 90 -9.55 5.06 -7.43
C ALA A 90 -9.86 3.88 -6.48
N ALA A 91 -10.02 4.15 -5.18
CA ALA A 91 -10.21 3.10 -4.17
C ALA A 91 -11.68 2.85 -3.80
N CYS A 92 -12.52 3.89 -3.87
CA CYS A 92 -13.95 3.79 -3.56
C CYS A 92 -14.74 3.25 -4.76
N ASP A 93 -15.88 2.63 -4.47
CA ASP A 93 -16.80 2.24 -5.54
C ASP A 93 -17.38 3.50 -6.19
N SER A 94 -17.54 3.46 -7.51
CA SER A 94 -18.20 4.53 -8.28
C SER A 94 -19.73 4.47 -8.16
N ASP A 95 -20.26 3.65 -7.26
CA ASP A 95 -21.70 3.50 -7.06
C ASP A 95 -22.27 4.78 -6.43
N PRO A 96 -23.13 5.52 -7.14
CA PRO A 96 -23.68 6.78 -6.64
C PRO A 96 -24.59 6.61 -5.43
N THR A 97 -25.02 5.37 -5.12
CA THR A 97 -25.81 5.03 -3.93
C THR A 97 -24.94 4.76 -2.70
N CYS A 98 -23.67 4.43 -2.88
CA CYS A 98 -22.74 4.05 -1.83
C CYS A 98 -21.55 5.02 -1.78
N SER A 99 -21.80 6.21 -1.25
CA SER A 99 -20.74 7.20 -1.06
C SER A 99 -19.79 6.77 0.07
N PRO A 100 -18.48 7.01 -0.06
CA PRO A 100 -17.50 6.57 0.94
C PRO A 100 -17.78 7.22 2.30
N SER A 101 -17.64 6.45 3.37
CA SER A 101 -17.81 6.95 4.73
C SER A 101 -16.55 7.68 5.21
N GLU A 102 -16.69 8.53 6.22
CA GLU A 102 -15.55 9.18 6.88
C GLU A 102 -14.50 8.16 7.36
N LYS A 103 -14.94 6.99 7.82
CA LYS A 103 -14.04 5.92 8.27
C LYS A 103 -13.23 5.35 7.12
N ASP A 104 -13.83 5.21 5.94
CA ASP A 104 -13.15 4.69 4.75
C ASP A 104 -12.08 5.67 4.27
N VAL A 105 -12.45 6.96 4.16
CA VAL A 105 -11.53 8.04 3.77
C VAL A 105 -10.36 8.14 4.74
N ASN A 106 -10.63 8.22 6.05
CA ASN A 106 -9.57 8.29 7.05
C ASN A 106 -8.73 7.01 7.15
N GLY A 107 -9.32 5.84 6.87
CA GLY A 107 -8.59 4.58 6.79
C GLY A 107 -7.61 4.53 5.62
N MET A 108 -8.04 4.96 4.43
CA MET A 108 -7.17 5.07 3.25
C MET A 108 -6.06 6.09 3.46
N LEU A 109 -6.38 7.24 4.04
CA LEU A 109 -5.39 8.27 4.37
C LEU A 109 -4.37 7.77 5.40
N ALA A 110 -4.81 7.03 6.41
CA ALA A 110 -3.92 6.38 7.36
C ALA A 110 -3.03 5.31 6.70
N ALA A 111 -3.50 4.63 5.66
CA ALA A 111 -2.69 3.67 4.90
C ALA A 111 -1.58 4.39 4.13
N ILE A 112 -1.88 5.50 3.44
CA ILE A 112 -0.86 6.31 2.74
C ILE A 112 0.14 6.90 3.73
N HIS A 113 -0.35 7.53 4.80
CA HIS A 113 0.51 8.07 5.86
C HIS A 113 1.40 6.96 6.45
N GLY A 114 0.91 5.71 6.52
CA GLY A 114 1.69 4.56 6.96
C GLY A 114 2.78 4.10 5.99
N VAL A 115 2.69 4.42 4.69
CA VAL A 115 3.77 4.23 3.71
C VAL A 115 4.92 5.21 4.00
N GLY A 116 4.59 6.40 4.51
CA GLY A 116 5.56 7.43 4.90
C GLY A 116 6.31 7.99 3.69
N ALA A 117 5.57 8.57 2.75
CA ALA A 117 6.15 9.19 1.57
C ALA A 117 6.98 10.43 1.95
N ASN A 118 8.16 10.57 1.35
CA ASN A 118 9.07 11.71 1.59
C ASN A 118 8.96 12.81 0.52
N ASP A 119 8.37 12.49 -0.63
CA ASP A 119 8.23 13.39 -1.78
C ASP A 119 6.98 13.03 -2.61
N GLU A 120 6.71 13.85 -3.62
CA GLU A 120 5.55 13.73 -4.51
C GLU A 120 5.54 12.41 -5.31
N ILE A 121 6.69 11.83 -5.63
CA ILE A 121 6.77 10.58 -6.41
C ILE A 121 6.50 9.38 -5.52
N GLU A 122 7.10 9.35 -4.31
CA GLU A 122 6.78 8.33 -3.31
C GLU A 122 5.29 8.33 -2.98
N THR A 123 4.66 9.50 -2.88
CA THR A 123 3.24 9.56 -2.55
C THR A 123 2.34 9.17 -3.72
N MET A 124 2.70 9.49 -4.96
CA MET A 124 1.96 9.00 -6.13
C MET A 124 1.98 7.47 -6.15
N LEU A 125 3.13 6.87 -5.86
CA LEU A 125 3.27 5.42 -5.76
C LEU A 125 2.45 4.87 -4.57
N ALA A 126 2.46 5.53 -3.42
CA ALA A 126 1.66 5.15 -2.26
C ALA A 126 0.15 5.18 -2.56
N VAL A 127 -0.35 6.22 -3.23
CA VAL A 127 -1.74 6.32 -3.68
C VAL A 127 -2.10 5.14 -4.59
N GLN A 128 -1.24 4.82 -5.57
CA GLN A 128 -1.46 3.69 -6.46
C GLN A 128 -1.44 2.35 -5.73
N MET A 129 -0.53 2.15 -4.77
CA MET A 129 -0.46 0.94 -3.94
C MET A 129 -1.74 0.74 -3.13
N VAL A 130 -2.23 1.79 -2.48
CA VAL A 130 -3.47 1.73 -1.70
C VAL A 130 -4.65 1.42 -2.61
N ALA A 131 -4.80 2.13 -3.73
CA ALA A 131 -5.87 1.85 -4.69
C ALA A 131 -5.81 0.41 -5.23
N THR A 132 -4.61 -0.08 -5.57
CA THR A 132 -4.39 -1.46 -6.06
C THR A 132 -4.79 -2.49 -5.01
N HIS A 133 -4.47 -2.25 -3.74
CA HIS A 133 -4.87 -3.10 -2.62
C HIS A 133 -6.40 -3.21 -2.52
N PHE A 134 -7.10 -2.07 -2.48
CA PHE A 134 -8.57 -2.07 -2.38
C PHE A 134 -9.24 -2.72 -3.60
N ALA A 135 -8.71 -2.50 -4.79
CA ALA A 135 -9.16 -3.16 -6.01
C ALA A 135 -8.97 -4.68 -5.93
N ALA A 136 -7.81 -5.15 -5.46
CA ALA A 136 -7.52 -6.58 -5.29
C ALA A 136 -8.46 -7.21 -4.25
N THR A 137 -8.67 -6.57 -3.09
CA THR A 137 -9.60 -7.04 -2.06
C THR A 137 -11.03 -7.13 -2.58
N ARG A 138 -11.45 -6.18 -3.43
CA ARG A 138 -12.76 -6.23 -4.10
C ARG A 138 -12.86 -7.38 -5.09
N ALA A 139 -11.83 -7.62 -5.89
CA ALA A 139 -11.78 -8.76 -6.80
C ALA A 139 -11.86 -10.10 -6.04
N LEU A 140 -11.10 -10.24 -4.95
CA LEU A 140 -11.15 -11.42 -4.06
C LEU A 140 -12.53 -11.61 -3.40
N ARG A 141 -13.18 -10.52 -2.98
CA ARG A 141 -14.55 -10.58 -2.44
C ARG A 141 -15.55 -11.06 -3.49
N ARG A 142 -15.47 -10.54 -4.72
CA ARG A 142 -16.33 -10.96 -5.85
C ARG A 142 -16.06 -12.41 -6.26
N LEU A 143 -14.80 -12.84 -6.23
CA LEU A 143 -14.40 -14.22 -6.45
C LEU A 143 -15.14 -15.17 -5.49
N LYS A 144 -15.12 -14.87 -4.19
CA LYS A 144 -15.82 -15.68 -3.16
C LYS A 144 -17.33 -15.77 -3.37
N GLY A 145 -17.94 -14.74 -3.97
CA GLY A 145 -19.37 -14.69 -4.28
C GLY A 145 -19.73 -15.13 -5.70
N SER A 146 -18.77 -15.64 -6.49
CA SER A 146 -19.01 -16.01 -7.88
C SER A 146 -19.82 -17.31 -7.96
N GLY A 147 -20.91 -17.30 -8.73
CA GLY A 147 -21.80 -18.45 -8.89
C GLY A 147 -21.49 -19.29 -10.14
N THR A 148 -20.65 -18.78 -11.05
CA THR A 148 -20.32 -19.44 -12.32
C THR A 148 -18.80 -19.50 -12.52
N ILE A 149 -18.34 -20.51 -13.26
CA ILE A 149 -16.93 -20.70 -13.60
C ILE A 149 -16.35 -19.45 -14.30
N PRO A 150 -16.99 -18.82 -15.30
CA PRO A 150 -16.45 -17.63 -15.94
C PRO A 150 -16.27 -16.43 -14.99
N GLN A 151 -17.19 -16.26 -14.02
CA GLN A 151 -17.07 -15.21 -12.99
C GLN A 151 -15.90 -15.50 -12.05
N HIS A 152 -15.74 -16.77 -11.66
CA HIS A 152 -14.64 -17.20 -10.81
C HIS A 152 -13.29 -16.95 -11.51
N ASP A 153 -13.15 -17.35 -12.77
CA ASP A 153 -11.92 -17.17 -13.54
C ASP A 153 -11.60 -15.68 -13.78
N SER A 154 -12.60 -14.88 -14.14
CA SER A 154 -12.42 -13.44 -14.36
C SER A 154 -11.96 -12.72 -13.09
N ASN A 155 -12.66 -12.93 -11.97
CA ASN A 155 -12.31 -12.30 -10.70
C ASN A 155 -10.98 -12.81 -10.13
N GLY A 156 -10.69 -14.11 -10.31
CA GLY A 156 -9.43 -14.73 -9.90
C GLY A 156 -8.24 -14.16 -10.68
N ASN A 157 -8.35 -14.10 -12.01
CA ASN A 157 -7.31 -13.54 -12.87
C ASN A 157 -7.07 -12.05 -12.57
N LEU A 158 -8.13 -11.27 -12.34
CA LEU A 158 -8.01 -9.87 -11.96
C LEU A 158 -7.28 -9.72 -10.61
N ALA A 159 -7.67 -10.50 -9.60
CA ALA A 159 -7.02 -10.48 -8.29
C ALA A 159 -5.53 -10.82 -8.38
N VAL A 160 -5.16 -11.87 -9.12
CA VAL A 160 -3.75 -12.26 -9.31
C VAL A 160 -2.95 -11.14 -9.97
N LYS A 161 -3.49 -10.51 -11.02
CA LYS A 161 -2.82 -9.39 -11.70
C LYS A 161 -2.60 -8.21 -10.75
N LEU A 162 -3.61 -7.79 -10.00
CA LEU A 162 -3.51 -6.67 -9.06
C LEU A 162 -2.52 -6.97 -7.92
N LEU A 163 -2.51 -8.20 -7.40
CA LEU A 163 -1.55 -8.59 -6.36
C LEU A 163 -0.10 -8.60 -6.88
N ARG A 164 0.12 -9.05 -8.12
CA ARG A 164 1.44 -8.94 -8.78
C ARG A 164 1.86 -7.48 -8.98
N THR A 165 0.91 -6.63 -9.40
CA THR A 165 1.16 -5.18 -9.51
C THR A 165 1.52 -4.57 -8.16
N PHE A 166 0.83 -4.94 -7.07
CA PHE A 166 1.13 -4.47 -5.73
C PHE A 166 2.56 -4.86 -5.28
N ALA A 167 2.98 -6.09 -5.57
CA ALA A 167 4.36 -6.52 -5.30
C ALA A 167 5.38 -5.69 -6.11
N ALA A 168 5.13 -5.49 -7.41
CA ALA A 168 6.00 -4.67 -8.26
C ALA A 168 6.09 -3.20 -7.78
N GLN A 169 4.97 -2.61 -7.33
CA GLN A 169 4.95 -1.27 -6.75
C GLN A 169 5.76 -1.20 -5.44
N THR A 170 5.67 -2.23 -4.60
CA THR A 170 6.46 -2.33 -3.37
C THR A 170 7.96 -2.39 -3.67
N GLU A 171 8.37 -3.18 -4.67
CA GLU A 171 9.76 -3.22 -5.15
C GLU A 171 10.20 -1.88 -5.75
N ALA A 172 9.33 -1.23 -6.53
CA ALA A 172 9.61 0.07 -7.13
C ALA A 172 9.84 1.13 -6.04
N LEU A 173 9.04 1.14 -4.98
CA LEU A 173 9.21 2.04 -3.84
C LEU A 173 10.53 1.77 -3.11
N GLN A 174 10.83 0.50 -2.83
CA GLN A 174 12.07 0.11 -2.17
C GLN A 174 13.30 0.50 -3.00
N ARG A 175 13.24 0.30 -4.33
CA ARG A 175 14.29 0.73 -5.25
C ARG A 175 14.42 2.24 -5.28
N TYR A 176 13.31 2.98 -5.34
CA TYR A 176 13.30 4.44 -5.33
C TYR A 176 14.00 4.99 -4.09
N ARG A 177 13.66 4.47 -2.90
CA ARG A 177 14.33 4.79 -1.63
C ARG A 177 15.79 4.36 -1.57
N GLY A 178 16.11 3.26 -2.26
CA GLY A 178 17.45 2.66 -2.29
C GLY A 178 18.41 3.25 -3.32
N LYS A 179 18.00 4.23 -4.15
CA LYS A 179 18.84 4.80 -5.24
C LYS A 179 20.15 5.46 -4.76
N GLY A 180 20.37 5.61 -3.45
CA GLY A 180 21.65 6.04 -2.86
C GLY A 180 22.66 4.92 -2.53
N GLN A 181 22.34 3.64 -2.77
CA GLN A 181 23.22 2.50 -2.44
C GLN A 181 23.94 1.90 -3.65
N GLN A 182 24.35 2.71 -4.64
CA GLN A 182 25.43 2.27 -5.53
C GLN A 182 26.74 2.31 -4.74
N LYS A 183 26.98 1.28 -3.93
CA LYS A 183 28.24 1.09 -3.21
C LYS A 183 29.31 0.76 -4.26
N VAL A 184 29.90 1.78 -4.86
CA VAL A 184 31.13 1.63 -5.65
C VAL A 184 32.22 1.31 -4.63
N THR A 185 32.50 0.03 -4.43
CA THR A 185 33.68 -0.40 -3.70
C THR A 185 34.88 -0.03 -4.57
N VAL A 186 35.51 1.10 -4.29
CA VAL A 186 36.77 1.49 -4.93
C VAL A 186 37.86 0.64 -4.30
N GLU A 187 38.06 -0.57 -4.82
CA GLU A 187 39.31 -1.30 -4.61
C GLU A 187 40.40 -0.50 -5.31
N HIS A 188 41.22 0.21 -4.53
CA HIS A 188 42.42 0.86 -5.06
C HIS A 188 43.40 -0.23 -5.48
N VAL A 189 43.39 -0.58 -6.76
CA VAL A 189 44.40 -1.47 -7.33
C VAL A 189 45.69 -0.66 -7.44
N HIS A 190 46.70 -1.04 -6.66
CA HIS A 190 48.02 -0.45 -6.76
C HIS A 190 48.68 -0.97 -8.04
N VAL A 191 48.74 -0.13 -9.07
CA VAL A 191 49.41 -0.46 -10.33
C VAL A 191 50.89 -0.10 -10.16
N HIS A 192 51.75 -1.12 -10.05
CA HIS A 192 53.20 -0.91 -10.00
C HIS A 192 53.71 -0.30 -11.31
N THR A 193 54.76 0.51 -11.23
CA THR A 193 55.40 1.21 -12.36
C THR A 193 55.76 0.21 -13.45
N GLY A 194 55.00 0.20 -14.55
CA GLY A 194 55.19 -0.70 -15.71
C GLY A 194 53.97 -1.53 -16.12
N ALA A 195 52.90 -1.58 -15.31
CA ALA A 195 51.66 -2.25 -15.70
C ALA A 195 50.63 -1.26 -16.28
N GLN A 196 50.07 -1.56 -17.47
CA GLN A 196 48.95 -0.81 -18.05
C GLN A 196 47.67 -1.65 -17.89
N ALA A 197 46.69 -1.15 -17.15
CA ALA A 197 45.38 -1.77 -17.04
C ALA A 197 44.45 -1.21 -18.13
N ILE A 198 43.85 -2.10 -18.92
CA ILE A 198 42.82 -1.74 -19.91
C ILE A 198 41.45 -1.79 -19.22
N VAL A 199 40.71 -0.70 -19.25
CA VAL A 199 39.31 -0.64 -18.77
C VAL A 199 38.40 -0.66 -19.99
N GLY A 200 37.55 -1.69 -20.12
CA GLY A 200 36.61 -1.81 -21.24
C GLY A 200 35.47 -2.78 -20.96
N SER A 201 34.29 -2.48 -21.50
CA SER A 201 33.09 -3.33 -21.39
C SER A 201 33.27 -4.63 -22.18
N VAL A 202 33.38 -5.76 -21.47
CA VAL A 202 33.53 -7.08 -22.11
C VAL A 202 32.17 -7.60 -22.57
N LYS A 203 31.90 -7.58 -23.88
CA LYS A 203 30.82 -8.40 -24.47
C LYS A 203 31.37 -9.79 -24.74
N LYS A 204 30.90 -10.80 -24.00
CA LYS A 204 31.18 -12.21 -24.32
C LYS A 204 30.40 -12.60 -25.57
N CYS A 205 31.11 -12.83 -26.67
CA CYS A 205 30.55 -13.53 -27.82
C CYS A 205 30.58 -15.03 -27.52
N VAL A 206 29.43 -15.70 -27.60
CA VAL A 206 29.33 -17.16 -27.47
C VAL A 206 29.41 -17.76 -28.86
N CYS A 207 30.44 -18.55 -29.14
CA CYS A 207 30.56 -19.31 -30.38
C CYS A 207 29.58 -20.50 -30.34
N GLN A 208 28.61 -20.50 -31.26
CA GLN A 208 27.71 -21.62 -31.48
C GLN A 208 28.40 -22.62 -32.41
N PHE A 209 28.75 -23.80 -31.88
CA PHE A 209 29.47 -24.84 -32.61
C PHE A 209 28.49 -25.60 -33.53
N SER A 210 28.47 -25.27 -34.82
CA SER A 210 27.76 -26.04 -35.85
C SER A 210 28.66 -27.18 -36.34
N GLY A 211 28.39 -28.40 -35.91
CA GLY A 211 29.09 -29.61 -36.36
C GLY A 211 28.71 -29.98 -37.79
N LEU A 212 29.68 -29.95 -38.71
CA LEU A 212 29.62 -30.51 -40.06
C LEU A 212 30.65 -31.66 -40.13
N SER A 213 30.19 -32.91 -40.12
CA SER A 213 31.04 -34.08 -40.39
C SER A 213 31.14 -34.31 -41.90
N HIS A 214 32.34 -34.17 -42.45
CA HIS A 214 32.71 -34.46 -43.83
C HIS A 214 32.81 -35.96 -44.12
N GLY A 215 32.58 -36.32 -45.39
CA GLY A 215 32.74 -37.67 -45.92
C GLY A 215 34.20 -38.11 -46.09
N SER A 216 34.36 -39.38 -46.47
CA SER A 216 35.63 -39.96 -46.88
C SER A 216 35.37 -41.01 -47.97
N LEU A 217 35.93 -40.76 -49.16
CA LEU A 217 36.22 -41.72 -50.23
C LEU A 217 37.60 -42.34 -49.95
N PRO A 218 37.90 -43.54 -50.47
CA PRO A 218 38.49 -43.63 -51.81
C PRO A 218 37.60 -44.36 -52.84
#